data_AF-A0A363TU10-F1
#
_entry.id   AF-A0A363TU10-F1
#
_cell.length_a   1.000
_cell.length_b   1.000
_cell.length_c   1.000
_cell.angle_alpha   90.00
_cell.angle_beta   90.00
_cell.angle_gamma   90.00
#
_symmetry.space_group_name_H-M   'P 1'
#
loop_
_entity.id
_entity.type
_entity.pdbx_description
1 polymer ?
#
loop_
_entity_poly.entity_id
_entity_poly.type
_entity_poly.pdbx_seq_one_letter_code
_entity_poly.pdbx_strand_id
1 'polypeptide(L)' 'MQDGASKLLSRCVEAMRQGADFPTVWNTVIKNDPVVMGPPVQHLDGDRAQLRVRLISGQRLVFDSGSKQFSLL' A
#
# COMPACT_ATOMS: atom_id res chain seq x y z
N MET A 1 -20.69 -2.18 -3.66
CA MET A 1 -19.75 -1.40 -4.49
C MET A 1 -18.38 -1.62 -3.88
N GLN A 2 -17.41 -2.18 -4.60
CA GLN A 2 -16.05 -2.33 -4.04
C GLN A 2 -15.33 -0.98 -4.21
N ASP A 3 -14.95 -0.36 -3.11
CA ASP A 3 -14.19 0.88 -3.11
C ASP A 3 -12.83 0.66 -3.80
N GLY A 4 -12.38 1.64 -4.60
CA GLY A 4 -11.13 1.50 -5.35
C GLY A 4 -9.91 1.22 -4.46
N ALA A 5 -9.94 1.70 -3.21
CA ALA A 5 -8.95 1.41 -2.19
C ALA A 5 -8.89 -0.08 -1.81
N SER A 6 -10.05 -0.72 -1.58
CA SER A 6 -10.13 -2.15 -1.24
C SER A 6 -9.66 -3.02 -2.39
N LYS A 7 -10.00 -2.64 -3.63
CA LYS A 7 -9.49 -3.32 -4.84
C LYS A 7 -7.97 -3.21 -4.97
N LEU A 8 -7.40 -2.03 -4.71
CA LEU A 8 -5.95 -1.82 -4.69
C LEU A 8 -5.29 -2.68 -3.59
N LEU A 9 -5.85 -2.68 -2.38
CA LEU A 9 -5.35 -3.51 -1.28
C LEU A 9 -5.30 -4.99 -1.65
N SER A 10 -6.38 -5.53 -2.24
CA SER A 10 -6.43 -6.94 -2.66
C SER A 10 -5.32 -7.27 -3.67
N ARG A 11 -5.06 -6.39 -4.64
CA ARG A 11 -3.96 -6.58 -5.62
C ARG A 11 -2.59 -6.54 -4.96
N CYS A 12 -2.38 -5.66 -3.97
CA CYS A 12 -1.13 -5.59 -3.22
C CYS A 12 -0.89 -6.87 -2.40
N VAL A 13 -1.94 -7.37 -1.73
CA VAL A 13 -1.87 -8.62 -0.97
C VAL A 13 -1.61 -9.81 -1.89
N GLU A 14 -2.25 -9.87 -3.05
CA GLU A 14 -2.01 -10.93 -4.04
C GLU A 14 -0.56 -10.92 -4.54
N ALA A 15 -0.03 -9.74 -4.90
CA ALA A 15 1.36 -9.60 -5.33
C ALA A 15 2.35 -10.05 -4.24
N MET A 16 2.11 -9.72 -2.97
CA MET A 16 2.97 -10.20 -1.87
C MET A 16 2.84 -11.71 -1.63
N ARG A 17 1.65 -12.29 -1.80
CA ARG A 17 1.47 -13.75 -1.75
C ARG A 17 2.26 -14.47 -2.84
N GLN A 18 2.49 -13.81 -3.98
CA GLN A 18 3.35 -14.30 -5.05
C GLN A 18 4.85 -14.06 -4.77
N GLY A 19 5.21 -13.53 -3.60
CA GLY A 19 6.59 -13.29 -3.19
C GLY A 19 7.16 -11.94 -3.62
N ALA A 20 6.33 -11.01 -4.11
CA ALA A 20 6.81 -9.67 -4.45
C ALA A 20 7.08 -8.83 -3.19
N ASP A 21 8.24 -8.18 -3.12
CA ASP A 21 8.54 -7.19 -2.10
C ASP A 21 7.87 -5.83 -2.40
N PHE A 22 7.79 -4.96 -1.38
CA PHE A 22 7.21 -3.62 -1.49
C PHE A 22 7.68 -2.82 -2.73
N PRO A 23 8.98 -2.66 -3.04
CA PRO A 23 9.40 -1.87 -4.20
C PRO A 23 8.87 -2.44 -5.52
N THR A 24 8.76 -3.77 -5.63
CA THR A 24 8.15 -4.43 -6.78
C THR A 24 6.66 -4.11 -6.85
N VAL A 25 5.92 -4.29 -5.75
CA VAL A 25 4.48 -3.99 -5.67
C VAL A 25 4.21 -2.51 -5.95
N TRP A 26 5.05 -1.61 -5.44
CA TRP A 26 4.97 -0.17 -5.72
C TRP A 26 5.11 0.11 -7.21
N ASN A 27 6.11 -0.49 -7.85
CA ASN A 27 6.42 -0.23 -9.25
C ASN A 27 5.43 -0.86 -10.23
N THR A 28 4.82 -2.00 -9.89
CA THR A 28 3.93 -2.75 -10.80
C THR A 28 2.46 -2.50 -10.52
N VAL A 29 2.07 -2.32 -9.25
CA VAL A 29 0.67 -2.22 -8.82
C VAL A 29 0.32 -0.80 -8.40
N ILE A 30 1.02 -0.23 -7.41
CA ILE A 30 0.56 0.96 -6.68
C ILE A 30 0.74 2.24 -7.50
N LYS A 31 1.95 2.51 -8.01
CA LYS A 31 2.26 3.82 -8.62
C LYS A 31 1.41 4.18 -9.85
N ASN A 32 0.85 3.17 -10.51
CA ASN A 32 0.05 3.32 -11.73
C ASN A 32 -1.47 3.26 -11.44
N ASP A 33 -1.88 3.07 -10.19
CA ASP A 33 -3.29 2.94 -9.85
C ASP A 33 -3.95 4.33 -9.71
N PRO A 34 -5.12 4.57 -10.33
CA PRO A 34 -5.76 5.89 -10.35
C PRO A 34 -6.19 6.39 -8.97
N VAL A 35 -6.30 5.50 -7.97
CA VAL A 35 -6.67 5.90 -6.61
C VAL A 35 -5.51 6.41 -5.79
N VAL A 36 -4.27 6.36 -6.29
CA VAL A 36 -3.06 6.75 -5.57
C VAL A 36 -2.76 8.24 -5.74
N MET A 37 -2.56 8.91 -4.61
CA MET A 37 -2.29 10.33 -4.51
C MET A 37 -0.82 10.57 -4.10
N GLY A 38 0.09 10.23 -5.02
CA GLY A 38 1.52 10.51 -4.89
C GLY A 38 2.36 9.41 -4.24
N PRO A 39 3.65 9.68 -3.98
CA PRO A 39 4.62 8.68 -3.50
C PRO A 39 4.36 8.23 -2.06
N PRO A 40 4.91 7.07 -1.62
CA PRO A 40 4.84 6.64 -0.24
C PRO A 40 5.63 7.59 0.64
N VAL A 41 5.06 7.92 1.79
CA VAL A 41 5.72 8.67 2.85
C VAL A 41 6.11 7.69 3.95
N GLN A 42 7.39 7.71 4.33
CA GLN A 42 7.86 6.92 5.46
C GLN A 42 7.32 7.51 6.76
N HIS A 43 6.78 6.64 7.60
CA HIS A 43 6.28 6.99 8.91
C HIS A 43 6.80 5.98 9.93
N LEU A 44 7.20 6.48 11.09
CA LEU A 44 7.60 5.64 12.20
C LEU A 44 6.46 5.61 13.22
N ASP A 45 5.90 4.43 13.46
CA ASP A 45 4.83 4.19 14.42
C ASP A 45 5.41 3.36 15.57
N GLY A 46 5.86 4.05 16.62
CA GLY A 46 6.70 3.44 17.66
C GLY A 46 8.01 2.92 17.09
N ASP A 47 8.21 1.60 17.13
CA ASP A 47 9.38 0.92 16.55
C ASP A 47 9.12 0.43 15.11
N ARG A 48 7.89 0.55 14.59
CA ARG A 48 7.52 0.01 13.29
C ARG A 48 7.69 1.03 12.18
N ALA A 49 8.56 0.73 11.23
CA ALA A 49 8.66 1.48 9.98
C ALA A 49 7.49 1.13 9.06
N GLN A 50 6.68 2.14 8.75
CA GLN A 50 5.55 2.05 7.82
C GLN A 50 5.78 2.92 6.59
N LEU A 51 5.31 2.45 5.44
CA LEU A 51 5.21 3.26 4.22
C LEU A 51 3.73 3.55 3.97
N ARG A 52 3.38 4.84 3.98
CA ARG A 52 2.00 5.30 3.85
C ARG A 52 1.80 5.99 2.52
N VAL A 53 0.89 5.47 1.70
CA VAL A 53 0.49 6.04 0.41
C VAL A 53 -0.87 6.67 0.60
N ARG A 54 -0.99 7.97 0.31
CA ARG A 54 -2.30 8.63 0.33
C ARG A 54 -3.11 8.21 -0.87
N LEU A 55 -4.41 8.02 -0.68
CA LEU A 55 -5.36 7.74 -1.73
C LEU A 55 -6.25 8.96 -1.99
N ILE A 56 -6.81 9.06 -3.19
CA ILE A 56 -7.72 10.16 -3.58
C ILE A 56 -8.94 10.25 -2.67
N SER A 57 -9.37 9.13 -2.08
CA SER A 57 -10.50 9.05 -1.15
C SER A 57 -10.17 9.62 0.25
N GLY A 58 -8.92 10.03 0.51
CA GLY A 58 -8.44 10.46 1.82
C GLY A 58 -7.92 9.32 2.72
N GLN A 59 -8.22 8.07 2.37
CA GLN A 59 -7.65 6.86 3.00
C GLN A 59 -6.14 6.75 2.75
N ARG A 60 -5.48 5.89 3.53
CA ARG A 60 -4.05 5.59 3.38
C ARG A 60 -3.83 4.10 3.21
N LEU A 61 -3.19 3.73 2.12
CA LEU A 61 -2.61 2.40 1.99
C LEU A 61 -1.31 2.36 2.77
N VAL A 62 -1.24 1.49 3.77
CA VAL A 62 -0.11 1.36 4.68
C VAL A 62 0.57 0.02 4.45
N PHE A 63 1.89 0.06 4.27
CA PHE A 63 2.74 -1.11 4.31
C PHE A 63 3.53 -1.12 5.60
N ASP A 64 3.38 -2.16 6.41
CA ASP A 64 4.18 -2.37 7.62
C ASP A 64 5.43 -3.20 7.26
N SER A 65 6.62 -2.62 7.41
CA SER A 65 7.86 -3.30 7.01
C SER A 65 8.24 -4.44 7.95
N GLY A 66 7.79 -4.41 9.22
CA GLY A 66 8.08 -5.49 10.18
C GLY A 66 7.25 -6.74 9.90
N SER A 67 5.98 -6.55 9.60
CA SER A 67 5.00 -7.62 9.37
C SER A 67 4.88 -8.00 7.90
N LYS A 68 5.48 -7.21 6.99
CA LYS A 68 5.37 -7.30 5.53
C LYS A 68 3.92 -7.42 5.07
N GLN A 69 3.06 -6.54 5.59
CA GLN A 69 1.61 -6.57 5.33
C GLN A 69 1.09 -5.22 4.88
N PHE A 70 0.10 -5.25 3.99
CA PHE A 70 -0.65 -4.06 3.58
C PHE A 70 -1.96 -3.95 4.37
N SER A 71 -2.36 -2.73 4.68
CA SER A 71 -3.63 -2.39 5.33
C SER A 71 -4.14 -1.04 4.86
N LEU A 72 -5.43 -0.76 5.06
CA LEU A 72 -6.01 0.57 4.81
C LEU A 72 -6.29 1.25 6.14
N LEU A 73 -5.94 2.53 6.23
CA LEU A 73 -6.30 3.45 7.31
C LEU A 73 -7.20 4.58 6.79
#